data_AF-A0A3S9F2C9-F1
#
_entry.id   AF-A0A3S9F2C9-F1
#
_cell.length_a   1.000
_cell.length_b   1.000
_cell.length_c   1.000
_cell.angle_alpha   90.00
_cell.angle_beta   90.00
_cell.angle_gamma   90.00
#
_symmetry.space_group_name_H-M   'P 1'
#
loop_
_entity.id
_entity.type
_entity.pdbx_description
1 polymer ?
#
loop_
_entity_poly.entity_id
_entity_poly.type
_entity_poly.pdbx_seq_one_letter_code
_entity_poly.pdbx_strand_id
1 'polypeptide(L)' 'MKPSLIALAAGAFAIGTTEFVIIGLVPGIARDLGITLPAAGLLVSGYALAVTAGAPRSRR' A
#
# COMPACT_ATOMS: atom_id res chain seq x y z
N MET A 1 2.80 16.68 -25.21
CA MET A 1 1.95 15.81 -24.37
C MET A 1 1.02 16.67 -23.53
N LYS A 2 -0.23 16.27 -23.29
CA LYS A 2 -1.14 17.03 -22.42
C LYS A 2 -0.61 16.99 -20.97
N PRO A 3 -0.55 18.12 -20.24
CA PRO A 3 -0.03 18.15 -18.87
C PRO A 3 -0.80 17.22 -17.92
N SER A 4 -2.08 16.96 -18.21
CA SER A 4 -2.90 15.98 -17.51
C SER A 4 -2.39 14.53 -17.63
N LEU A 5 -1.75 14.15 -18.74
CA LEU A 5 -1.16 12.81 -18.90
C LEU A 5 0.13 12.66 -18.09
N ILE A 6 0.91 13.74 -17.98
CA ILE A 6 2.14 13.73 -17.16
C ILE A 6 1.77 13.64 -15.68
N ALA A 7 0.76 14.41 -15.24
CA ALA A 7 0.23 14.32 -13.88
C ALA A 7 -0.31 12.91 -13.57
N LEU A 8 -1.06 12.31 -14.50
CA LEU A 8 -1.56 10.94 -14.35
C LEU A 8 -0.44 9.91 -14.29
N ALA A 9 0.55 10.01 -15.18
CA ALA A 9 1.70 9.10 -15.21
C ALA A 9 2.55 9.21 -13.94
N ALA A 10 2.79 10.44 -13.45
CA ALA A 10 3.50 10.68 -12.21
C ALA A 10 2.75 10.09 -11.00
N GLY A 11 1.42 10.25 -10.94
CA GLY A 11 0.58 9.64 -9.91
C GLY A 11 0.62 8.12 -9.94
N ALA A 12 0.45 7.52 -11.12
CA ALA A 12 0.52 6.07 -11.29
C ALA A 12 1.91 5.51 -10.93
N PHE A 13 2.98 6.21 -11.31
CA PHE A 13 4.35 5.84 -10.95
C PHE A 13 4.59 5.91 -9.44
N ALA A 14 4.12 6.97 -8.78
CA ALA A 14 4.26 7.13 -7.34
C ALA A 14 3.50 6.04 -6.57
N ILE A 15 2.25 5.73 -6.98
CA ILE A 15 1.45 4.65 -6.37
C ILE A 15 2.17 3.32 -6.54
N GLY A 16 2.57 2.97 -7.76
CA GLY A 16 3.29 1.73 -8.04
C GLY A 16 4.57 1.60 -7.20
N THR A 17 5.38 2.65 -7.13
CA THR A 17 6.62 2.64 -6.31
C THR A 17 6.32 2.33 -4.84
N THR A 18 5.26 2.92 -4.28
CA THR A 18 4.89 2.72 -2.87
C THR A 18 4.45 1.27 -2.60
N GLU A 19 3.72 0.66 -3.53
CA GLU A 19 3.27 -0.73 -3.42
C GLU A 19 4.42 -1.72 -3.57
N PHE A 20 5.33 -1.52 -4.54
CA PHE A 20 6.47 -2.41 -4.76
C PHE A 20 7.52 -2.35 -3.64
N VAL A 21 7.79 -1.16 -3.09
CA VAL A 21 8.75 -1.00 -1.99
C VAL A 21 8.30 -1.77 -0.75
N ILE A 22 7.01 -1.70 -0.41
CA ILE A 22 6.46 -2.38 0.77
C ILE A 22 6.65 -3.90 0.70
N ILE A 23 6.44 -4.52 -0.46
CA ILE A 23 6.61 -5.97 -0.64
C ILE A 23 8.04 -6.42 -0.32
N GLY A 24 9.05 -5.58 -0.64
CA GLY A 24 10.45 -5.83 -0.29
C GLY A 24 10.75 -5.66 1.20
N LEU A 25 9.96 -4.86 1.92
CA LEU A 25 10.13 -4.59 3.35
C LEU A 25 9.42 -5.61 4.25
N VAL A 26 8.32 -6.23 3.80
CA VAL A 26 7.54 -7.20 4.60
C VAL A 26 8.41 -8.33 5.21
N PRO A 27 9.37 -8.95 4.49
CA PRO A 27 10.25 -9.96 5.08
C PRO A 27 11.17 -9.43 6.18
N GLY A 28 11.61 -8.16 6.07
CA GLY A 28 12.39 -7.48 7.10
C GLY A 28 11.56 -7.21 8.35
N ILE A 29 10.37 -6.66 8.16
CA ILE A 29 9.40 -6.42 9.25
C ILE A 29 9.06 -7.72 9.98
N ALA A 30 8.86 -8.82 9.24
CA ALA A 30 8.59 -10.13 9.84
C ALA A 30 9.76 -10.61 10.71
N ARG A 31 11.00 -10.41 10.26
CA ARG A 31 12.22 -10.74 11.04
C ARG A 31 12.35 -9.88 12.29
N ASP A 32 12.15 -8.57 12.15
CA ASP A 32 12.31 -7.62 13.27
C ASP A 32 11.25 -7.83 14.36
N LEU A 33 10.03 -8.21 13.98
CA LEU A 33 8.94 -8.55 14.91
C LEU A 33 8.99 -10.00 15.42
N GLY A 34 9.88 -10.84 14.88
CA GLY A 34 9.96 -12.26 15.22
C GLY A 34 8.72 -13.07 14.81
N ILE A 35 7.95 -12.60 13.81
CA ILE A 35 6.72 -13.25 13.33
C ILE A 35 6.95 -13.97 12.00
N THR A 36 6.03 -14.85 11.64
CA THR A 36 6.06 -15.54 10.35
C THR A 36 5.65 -14.59 9.22
N LEU A 37 6.15 -14.84 8.01
CA LEU A 37 5.80 -14.05 6.82
C LEU A 37 4.27 -14.02 6.55
N PRO A 38 3.52 -15.14 6.69
CA PRO A 38 2.06 -15.10 6.58
C PRO A 38 1.39 -14.23 7.64
N ALA A 39 1.89 -14.21 8.87
CA ALA A 39 1.36 -13.35 9.93
C ALA A 39 1.58 -11.86 9.62
N ALA A 40 2.74 -11.49 9.07
CA ALA A 40 2.99 -10.14 8.58
C ALA A 40 2.01 -9.75 7.44
N GLY A 41 1.71 -10.68 6.52
CA GLY A 41 0.71 -10.48 5.47
C GLY A 41 -0.71 -10.27 6.01
N LEU A 42 -1.09 -10.97 7.10
CA LEU A 42 -2.37 -10.76 7.77
C LEU A 42 -2.48 -9.38 8.41
N LEU A 43 -1.39 -8.85 9.00
CA LEU A 43 -1.36 -7.50 9.54
C LEU A 43 -1.58 -6.44 8.45
N VAL A 44 -0.91 -6.59 7.30
CA VAL A 44 -1.12 -5.71 6.14
C VAL A 44 -2.56 -5.76 5.64
N SER A 45 -3.13 -6.97 5.56
CA SER A 45 -4.53 -7.17 5.13
C SER A 45 -5.52 -6.54 6.12
N GLY A 46 -5.28 -6.69 7.42
CA GLY A 46 -6.08 -6.06 8.48
C GLY A 46 -6.03 -4.53 8.42
N TYR A 47 -4.85 -3.96 8.15
CA TYR A 47 -4.70 -2.53 7.91
C TYR A 47 -5.50 -2.07 6.68
N ALA A 48 -5.41 -2.78 5.55
CA ALA A 48 -6.17 -2.45 4.35
C ALA A 48 -7.69 -2.46 4.59
N LEU A 49 -8.19 -3.43 5.37
CA LEU A 49 -9.59 -3.47 5.79
C LEU A 49 -9.97 -2.29 6.68
N ALA A 50 -9.12 -1.95 7.66
CA ALA A 50 -9.35 -0.81 8.54
C ALA A 50 -9.40 0.52 7.78
N VAL A 51 -8.47 0.72 6.84
CA VAL A 51 -8.45 1.89 5.94
C VAL A 51 -9.70 1.93 5.07
N THR A 52 -10.10 0.79 4.49
CA THR A 52 -11.31 0.71 3.64
C THR A 52 -12.58 1.00 4.44
N ALA A 53 -12.64 0.52 5.70
CA ALA A 53 -13.77 0.76 6.59
C ALA A 53 -13.83 2.22 7.09
N GLY A 54 -12.66 2.83 7.36
CA GLY A 54 -12.51 4.21 7.81
C GLY A 54 -12.57 5.24 6.67
N ALA A 55 -12.47 4.81 5.41
CA ALA A 55 -12.60 5.67 4.26
C ALA A 55 -13.98 6.36 4.27
N PRO A 56 -14.03 7.69 4.19
CA PRO A 56 -15.30 8.41 4.14
C PRO A 56 -16.13 7.92 2.95
N ARG A 57 -17.33 7.40 3.23
CA ARG A 57 -18.32 7.08 2.17
C ARG A 57 -18.97 8.34 1.57
N SER A 58 -18.41 9.52 1.80
CA SER A 58 -18.92 10.80 1.33
C SER A 58 -18.34 11.14 -0.04
N ARG A 59 -19.00 10.63 -1.08
CA ARG A 59 -19.12 11.32 -2.37
C ARG A 59 -20.38 10.81 -3.08
N ARG A 60 -21.53 11.32 -2.62
CA ARG A 60 -22.53 11.82 -3.57
C ARG A 60 -22.12 13.24 -3.94
#